data_AF-A0AA96ZFP1-F1
#
_entry.id   AF-A0AA96ZFP1-F1
#
_cell.length_a   1.000
_cell.length_b   1.000
_cell.length_c   1.000
_cell.angle_alpha   90.00
_cell.angle_beta   90.00
_cell.angle_gamma   90.00
#
_symmetry.space_group_name_H-M   'P 1'
#
loop_
_entity.id
_entity.type
_entity.pdbx_description
1 polymer ?
#
loop_
_entity_poly.entity_id
_entity_poly.type
_entity_poly.pdbx_seq_one_letter_code
_entity_poly.pdbx_strand_id
1 'polypeptide(L)' 'MTDALNGTSKAELIEMQGSWTGFEQVERAIVRWIMWWSENGSTALGYVPSVESEHDYWRRQEAVPQRA' A
#
# COMPACT_ATOMS: atom_id res chain seq x y z
N MET A 1 -10.21 2.27 8.84
CA MET A 1 -9.19 1.52 8.07
C MET A 1 -7.99 2.41 7.73
N THR A 2 -8.21 3.61 7.18
CA THR A 2 -7.14 4.57 6.85
C THR A 2 -6.26 4.94 8.06
N ASP A 3 -6.85 5.18 9.23
CA ASP A 3 -6.08 5.54 10.44
C ASP A 3 -5.20 4.39 10.96
N ALA A 4 -5.68 3.15 10.85
CA ALA A 4 -4.92 1.96 11.25
C ALA A 4 -3.72 1.72 10.30
N LEU A 5 -3.93 1.94 9.00
CA LEU A 5 -2.87 1.85 7.99
C LEU A 5 -1.79 2.92 8.22
N ASN A 6 -2.22 4.16 8.51
CA ASN A 6 -1.32 5.28 8.76
C ASN A 6 -0.57 5.15 10.11
N GLY A 7 -1.19 4.51 11.10
CA GLY A 7 -0.53 4.13 12.34
C GLY A 7 0.54 3.05 12.14
N THR A 8 0.20 2.01 11.35
CA THR A 8 1.12 0.90 11.04
C THR A 8 2.33 1.37 10.24
N SER A 9 2.11 2.17 9.19
CA SER A 9 3.19 2.71 8.36
C SER A 9 4.17 3.57 9.17
N LYS A 10 3.65 4.43 10.04
CA LYS A 10 4.46 5.28 10.92
C LYS A 10 5.26 4.47 11.92
N ALA A 11 4.66 3.44 12.55
CA ALA A 11 5.36 2.58 13.49
C ALA A 11 6.51 1.83 12.81
N GLU A 12 6.25 1.18 11.67
CA GLU A 12 7.27 0.39 10.97
C GLU A 12 8.39 1.26 10.38
N LEU A 13 8.05 2.42 9.79
CA LEU A 13 9.06 3.33 9.24
C LEU A 13 9.91 3.98 10.35
N ILE A 14 9.31 4.44 11.44
CA ILE A 14 10.05 5.14 12.50
C ILE A 14 10.84 4.16 13.37
N GLU A 15 10.28 3.01 13.73
CA GLU A 15 10.95 2.04 14.60
C GLU A 15 11.99 1.18 13.87
N MET A 16 11.76 0.79 12.61
CA MET A 16 12.66 -0.15 11.92
C MET A 16 13.71 0.53 11.03
N GLN A 17 13.53 1.80 10.65
CA GLN A 17 14.44 2.51 9.74
C GLN A 17 15.04 3.81 10.33
N GLY A 18 15.03 3.96 11.66
CA GLY A 18 15.45 5.16 12.37
C GLY A 18 16.79 5.80 11.95
N SER A 19 16.87 7.13 12.13
CA SER A 19 17.89 8.09 11.65
C SER A 19 17.75 8.51 10.19
N TRP A 20 16.66 9.24 9.88
CA TRP A 20 16.46 9.84 8.56
C TRP A 20 17.37 11.06 8.37
N THR A 21 18.25 11.03 7.37
CA THR A 21 19.21 12.12 7.09
C THR A 21 18.73 13.09 6.02
N GLY A 22 17.61 12.80 5.36
CA GLY A 22 17.00 13.68 4.36
C GLY A 22 15.71 13.13 3.74
N PHE A 23 14.98 14.01 3.05
CA PHE A 23 13.69 13.71 2.42
C PHE A 23 13.74 12.53 1.45
N GLU A 24 14.79 12.45 0.63
CA GLU A 24 14.98 11.39 -0.36
C GLU A 24 15.03 9.98 0.27
N GLN A 25 15.57 9.88 1.50
CA GLN A 25 15.61 8.61 2.23
C GLN A 25 14.21 8.20 2.71
N VAL A 26 13.43 9.17 3.17
CA VAL A 26 12.04 8.98 3.61
C VAL A 26 11.15 8.59 2.42
N GLU A 27 11.25 9.29 1.29
CA GLU A 27 10.48 8.98 0.08
C GLU A 27 10.75 7.56 -0.41
N ARG A 28 12.02 7.16 -0.48
CA ARG A 28 12.39 5.79 -0.85
C ARG A 28 11.85 4.75 0.12
N ALA A 29 11.84 5.05 1.42
CA ALA A 29 11.31 4.11 2.41
C ALA A 29 9.80 3.98 2.33
N ILE A 30 9.09 5.08 2.10
CA ILE A 30 7.64 5.08 1.87
C ILE A 30 7.30 4.26 0.62
N VAL A 31 8.00 4.47 -0.49
CA VAL A 31 7.77 3.71 -1.73
C VAL A 31 7.99 2.21 -1.50
N ARG A 32 9.07 1.82 -0.83
CA ARG A 32 9.33 0.41 -0.48
C ARG A 32 8.24 -0.17 0.42
N TRP A 33 7.80 0.60 1.42
CA TRP A 33 6.75 0.18 2.35
C TRP A 33 5.42 -0.01 1.63
N ILE A 34 5.03 0.92 0.75
CA ILE A 34 3.80 0.84 -0.05
C ILE A 34 3.83 -0.39 -0.97
N MET A 35 4.96 -0.65 -1.64
CA MET A 35 5.11 -1.83 -2.50
C MET A 35 4.95 -3.12 -1.69
N TRP A 36 5.68 -3.25 -0.57
CA TRP A 36 5.58 -4.42 0.28
C TRP A 36 4.15 -4.61 0.85
N TRP A 37 3.51 -3.54 1.30
CA TRP A 37 2.16 -3.59 1.84
C TRP A 37 1.11 -4.02 0.80
N SER A 38 1.22 -3.47 -0.41
CA SER A 38 0.30 -3.74 -1.51
C SER A 38 0.35 -5.20 -1.97
N GLU A 39 1.54 -5.80 -1.90
CA GLU A 39 1.79 -7.19 -2.30
C GLU A 39 1.60 -8.20 -1.16
N ASN A 40 1.96 -7.84 0.08
CA ASN A 40 2.12 -8.81 1.18
C ASN A 40 1.41 -8.40 2.48
N GLY A 41 1.42 -7.11 2.83
CA GLY A 41 0.92 -6.64 4.13
C GLY A 41 -0.58 -6.83 4.33
N SER A 42 -1.37 -6.69 3.27
CA SER A 42 -2.81 -6.96 3.28
C SER A 42 -3.13 -8.44 3.54
N THR A 43 -2.42 -9.36 2.89
CA THR A 43 -2.54 -10.81 3.12
C THR A 43 -2.17 -11.21 4.54
N ALA A 44 -1.12 -10.60 5.11
CA ALA A 44 -0.71 -10.85 6.49
C ALA A 44 -1.81 -10.48 7.51
N LEU A 45 -2.70 -9.56 7.15
CA LEU A 45 -3.87 -9.19 7.96
C LEU A 45 -5.16 -9.94 7.56
N GLY A 46 -5.08 -10.92 6.66
CA GLY A 46 -6.23 -11.71 6.19
C GLY A 46 -7.08 -11.04 5.11
N TYR A 47 -6.58 -9.96 4.50
CA TYR A 47 -7.24 -9.27 3.38
C TYR A 47 -6.68 -9.72 2.04
N VAL A 48 -7.46 -9.58 0.97
CA VAL A 48 -6.99 -9.77 -0.41
C VAL A 48 -5.95 -8.68 -0.73
N PRO A 49 -4.82 -9.01 -1.38
CA PRO A 49 -3.85 -8.04 -1.84
C PRO A 49 -4.50 -6.83 -2.52
N SER A 50 -4.05 -5.62 -2.18
CA SER A 50 -4.59 -4.40 -2.80
C SER A 50 -4.34 -4.39 -4.31
N VAL A 51 -3.20 -4.92 -4.76
CA VAL A 51 -2.86 -5.04 -6.19
C VAL A 51 -3.84 -5.95 -6.94
N GLU A 52 -4.27 -7.05 -6.31
CA GLU A 52 -5.27 -7.96 -6.90
C GLU A 52 -6.66 -7.33 -6.92
N SER A 53 -7.03 -6.66 -5.83
CA SER A 53 -8.31 -5.95 -5.71
C SER A 53 -8.43 -4.83 -6.75
N GLU A 54 -7.34 -4.09 -6.99
CA GLU A 54 -7.28 -3.04 -8.01
C GLU A 54 -7.35 -3.62 -9.43
N HIS A 55 -6.60 -4.68 -9.72
CA HIS A 55 -6.67 -5.35 -11.02
C HIS A 55 -8.08 -5.91 -11.30
N ASP A 56 -8.74 -6.49 -10.31
CA ASP A 56 -10.14 -6.92 -10.40
C ASP A 56 -11.10 -5.77 -10.66
N TYR A 57 -10.89 -4.63 -9.97
CA TYR A 57 -11.68 -3.43 -10.18
C TYR A 57 -11.54 -2.91 -11.60
N TRP A 58 -10.31 -2.79 -12.12
CA TRP A 58 -10.06 -2.33 -13.49
C TRP A 58 -10.61 -3.29 -14.54
N ARG A 59 -10.43 -4.61 -14.36
CA ARG A 59 -11.05 -5.62 -15.23
C ARG A 59 -12.57 -5.51 -15.25
N ARG A 60 -13.20 -5.27 -14.09
CA ARG A 60 -14.66 -5.06 -14.01
C ARG A 60 -15.08 -3.75 -14.66
N GLN A 61 -14.31 -2.67 -14.51
CA GLN A 61 -14.58 -1.40 -15.17
C GLN A 61 -14.50 -1.50 -16.69
N GLU A 62 -13.49 -2.20 -17.22
CA GLU A 62 -13.34 -2.45 -18.66
C GLU A 62 -14.45 -3.36 -19.22
N ALA A 63 -14.93 -4.31 -18.40
CA ALA A 63 -16.02 -5.21 -18.77
C ALA A 63 -17.42 -4.59 -18.69
N VAL A 64 -17.58 -3.44 -18.01
CA VAL A 64 -18.82 -2.66 -18.06
C VAL A 64 -18.79 -1.87 -19.37
N PRO A 65 -19.65 -2.19 -20.36
CA PRO A 65 -19.74 -1.36 -21.55
C PRO A 65 -20.09 0.05 -21.09
N GLN A 66 -19.29 1.03 -21.52
CA GLN A 66 -19.62 2.45 -21.33
C GLN A 66 -21.05 2.64 -21.86
N ARG A 67 -22.01 2.84 -20.96
CA ARG A 67 -23.41 3.08 -21.36
C ARG A 67 -23.40 4.35 -22.21
N ALA A 68 -23.65 4.16 -23.51
CA ALA A 68 -23.96 5.21 -24.47
C ALA A 68 -25.30 5.87 -24.13
#